data_AF-A0A915KZY5-F1
#
_entry.id   AF-A0A915KZY5-F1
#
_cell.length_a   1.000
_cell.length_b   1.000
_cell.length_c   1.000
_cell.angle_alpha   90.00
_cell.angle_beta   90.00
_cell.angle_gamma   90.00
#
_symmetry.space_group_name_H-M   'P 1'
#
loop_
_entity.id
_entity.type
_entity.pdbx_description
1 polymer ?
#
loop_
_entity_poly.entity_id
_entity_poly.type
_entity_poly.pdbx_seq_one_letter_code
_entity_poly.pdbx_strand_id
1 'polypeptide(L)'
;MVVVVDSENENDNVNDEMTTMLVRESSSNFASINGNDSKEGDVGVCLPLLPDDPSTGNAWDYQWNDVEEPEPTIFPVYPVERYKTVLAFCLMFCCTCFNGAVAALITDLVPRTPMPDVVFKFVPEQKWAWQVSDTLTMLLSLTHIIVVLIHKHRWIMARRFCLISSQLYLLRGVCMGVTWMAVPGKYHASRCVQPASIEEYWSTVIIRVSRFMLSLGLSAGTEGDEILCGDLLYSGHTLMLVLTWYSIDIHVPLKKCRPLRLAACMVTFSGMIFIVMCRMHYTVDVLLAFMLTTVYFFAYYAYLLIFRHKFWRGYALTAFWLLPLVEYFEENVPKTKLPRVLEWPFDRPKAIKKFVKQLNN
;
A
#
# COMPACT_ATOMS: atom_id res chain seq x y z
N MET A 1 42.81 31.97 -37.65
CA MET A 1 43.66 32.61 -36.62
C MET A 1 43.76 31.61 -35.48
N VAL A 2 44.84 30.82 -35.51
CA VAL A 2 45.20 29.83 -34.48
C VAL A 2 46.11 30.55 -33.51
N VAL A 3 45.88 30.44 -32.20
CA VAL A 3 46.95 30.20 -31.21
C VAL A 3 46.36 29.46 -30.01
N VAL A 4 46.85 28.24 -29.83
CA VAL A 4 46.92 27.48 -28.57
C VAL A 4 48.11 28.03 -27.78
N VAL A 5 48.00 28.20 -26.46
CA VAL A 5 49.16 28.22 -25.55
C VAL A 5 48.86 27.34 -24.34
N ASP A 6 49.72 26.35 -24.16
CA ASP A 6 49.85 25.44 -23.03
C ASP A 6 50.75 26.02 -21.92
N SER A 7 50.54 25.49 -20.70
CA SER A 7 51.49 25.25 -19.58
C SER A 7 52.32 26.39 -18.96
N GLU A 8 52.18 26.59 -17.64
CA GLU A 8 53.22 26.25 -16.65
C GLU A 8 52.69 26.30 -15.19
N ASN A 9 53.30 25.46 -14.35
CA ASN A 9 53.02 25.19 -12.94
C ASN A 9 53.23 26.41 -12.02
N GLU A 10 52.35 26.55 -11.02
CA GLU A 10 52.78 26.98 -9.67
C GLU A 10 51.83 26.39 -8.61
N ASN A 11 52.41 25.62 -7.69
CA ASN A 11 51.76 25.15 -6.46
C ASN A 11 51.45 26.36 -5.56
N ASP A 12 50.28 26.38 -4.92
CA ASP A 12 50.15 26.42 -3.46
C ASP A 12 48.72 26.79 -3.00
N ASN A 13 48.19 25.97 -2.08
CA ASN A 13 47.25 26.31 -1.01
C ASN A 13 45.93 27.03 -1.34
N VAL A 14 44.87 26.28 -1.67
CA VAL A 14 43.50 26.63 -1.27
C VAL A 14 42.68 25.36 -1.01
N ASN A 15 42.85 24.75 0.16
CA ASN A 15 41.96 23.72 0.71
C ASN A 15 41.87 23.99 2.22
N ASP A 16 41.10 24.99 2.66
CA ASP A 16 40.76 25.11 4.09
C ASP A 16 39.65 26.14 4.48
N GLU A 17 38.74 26.52 3.58
CA GLU A 17 37.73 27.56 3.89
C GLU A 17 36.26 27.14 3.86
N MET A 18 35.93 25.85 3.68
CA MET A 18 34.51 25.41 3.72
C MET A 18 34.18 24.37 4.79
N THR A 19 35.16 23.91 5.56
CA THR A 19 34.98 22.88 6.61
C THR A 19 34.94 23.46 8.03
N THR A 20 35.15 24.77 8.20
CA THR A 20 35.37 25.42 9.51
C THR A 20 34.17 26.24 10.03
N MET A 21 33.04 26.23 9.32
CA MET A 21 31.82 26.95 9.73
C MET A 21 30.82 26.16 10.57
N LEU A 22 31.02 24.85 10.81
CA LEU A 22 30.04 24.00 11.50
C LEU A 22 30.42 23.54 12.91
N VAL A 23 31.50 24.09 13.51
CA VAL A 23 32.01 23.59 14.82
C VAL A 23 32.14 24.68 15.90
N ARG A 24 31.66 25.91 15.68
CA ARG A 24 32.03 27.04 16.57
C ARG A 24 30.88 27.93 17.07
N GLU A 25 29.75 27.33 17.45
CA GLU A 25 28.68 28.03 18.20
C GLU A 25 28.15 27.22 19.40
N SER A 26 28.99 26.35 19.98
CA SER A 26 28.77 25.80 21.31
C SER A 26 29.95 26.22 22.17
N SER A 27 29.81 27.35 22.88
CA SER A 27 30.55 27.73 24.12
C SER A 27 30.58 29.26 24.28
N SER A 28 29.54 29.87 24.85
CA SER A 28 29.63 31.01 25.77
C SER A 28 28.27 31.70 25.89
N ASN A 29 27.64 31.60 27.06
CA ASN A 29 27.08 32.75 27.77
C ASN A 29 26.43 32.26 29.08
N PHE A 30 27.24 32.26 30.13
CA PHE A 30 26.80 32.22 31.52
C PHE A 30 27.13 33.58 32.13
N ALA A 31 26.13 34.41 32.42
CA ALA A 31 26.21 35.49 33.42
C ALA A 31 24.80 35.95 33.83
N SER A 32 24.59 35.92 35.14
CA SER A 32 23.38 36.17 35.94
C SER A 32 23.01 37.66 36.05
N ILE A 33 21.71 38.02 36.09
CA ILE A 33 21.15 39.13 36.89
C ILE A 33 19.69 38.81 37.31
N ASN A 34 19.41 38.97 38.61
CA ASN A 34 18.11 38.89 39.31
C ASN A 34 17.16 40.07 38.98
N GLY A 35 15.84 39.84 39.04
CA GLY A 35 14.85 40.91 39.19
C GLY A 35 13.39 40.48 38.96
N ASN A 36 12.57 40.57 40.02
CA ASN A 36 11.11 40.45 39.99
C ASN A 36 10.46 41.41 38.98
N ASP A 37 9.44 40.96 38.24
CA ASP A 37 8.10 41.59 38.24
C ASP A 37 7.10 40.85 37.33
N SER A 38 5.87 40.81 37.81
CA SER A 38 4.69 40.11 37.30
C SER A 38 4.16 40.67 35.97
N LYS A 39 3.64 39.81 35.08
CA LYS A 39 2.25 39.81 34.53
C LYS A 39 2.06 38.85 33.36
N GLU A 40 0.86 38.28 33.32
CA GLU A 40 0.35 37.19 32.47
C GLU A 40 0.32 37.47 30.96
N GLY A 41 0.38 36.40 30.17
CA GLY A 41 0.10 36.37 28.73
C GLY A 41 0.43 35.04 28.07
N ASP A 42 -0.33 33.98 28.40
CA ASP A 42 -0.20 32.61 27.87
C ASP A 42 -0.48 32.51 26.36
N VAL A 43 0.52 32.12 25.56
CA VAL A 43 0.39 31.19 24.42
C VAL A 43 1.71 30.41 24.30
N GLY A 44 1.85 29.32 25.08
CA GLY A 44 3.03 28.46 25.09
C GLY A 44 2.66 27.00 24.82
N VAL A 45 3.17 26.45 23.72
CA VAL A 45 3.13 25.02 23.42
C VAL A 45 3.92 24.28 24.50
N CYS A 46 3.25 23.53 25.37
CA CYS A 46 3.90 22.70 26.37
C CYS A 46 4.52 21.45 25.71
N LEU A 47 5.78 21.59 25.26
CA LEU A 47 6.68 20.45 25.12
C LEU A 47 7.09 20.02 26.54
N PRO A 48 6.97 18.74 26.95
CA PRO A 48 7.39 18.33 28.28
C PRO A 48 8.90 18.52 28.42
N LEU A 49 9.33 19.46 29.27
CA LEU A 49 10.72 19.57 29.69
C LEU A 49 11.06 18.40 30.61
N LEU A 50 12.16 17.72 30.31
CA LEU A 50 12.76 16.69 31.16
C LEU A 50 13.14 17.32 32.52
N PRO A 51 12.92 16.63 33.65
CA PRO A 51 13.22 17.18 34.97
C PRO A 51 14.74 17.33 35.21
N ASP A 52 15.13 18.52 35.66
CA ASP A 52 16.49 18.91 36.08
C ASP A 52 16.72 18.62 37.60
N ASP A 53 16.64 17.37 38.05
CA ASP A 53 17.22 16.97 39.36
C ASP A 53 17.32 15.43 39.46
N PRO A 54 18.50 14.83 39.73
CA PRO A 54 18.66 13.38 39.80
C PRO A 54 18.28 12.75 41.16
N SER A 55 17.70 13.48 42.11
CA SER A 55 17.59 13.00 43.50
C SER A 55 16.19 12.68 44.05
N THR A 56 15.11 12.83 43.29
CA THR A 56 13.76 12.45 43.76
C THR A 56 12.90 11.78 42.70
N GLY A 57 12.69 10.47 42.86
CA GLY A 57 11.65 9.73 42.17
C GLY A 57 12.08 9.22 40.80
N ASN A 58 12.15 7.90 40.67
CA ASN A 58 12.48 7.22 39.42
C ASN A 58 11.48 7.67 38.34
N ALA A 59 11.94 8.24 37.23
CA ALA A 59 11.10 8.60 36.07
C ALA A 59 10.40 7.39 35.40
N TRP A 60 10.59 6.19 35.95
CA TRP A 60 9.95 4.93 35.58
C TRP A 60 8.77 4.56 36.48
N ASP A 61 8.46 5.35 37.51
CA ASP A 61 7.35 5.10 38.45
C ASP A 61 6.01 5.65 37.93
N TYR A 62 5.83 5.64 36.60
CA TYR A 62 4.50 5.76 36.02
C TYR A 62 3.69 4.54 36.46
N GLN A 63 2.77 4.82 37.37
CA GLN A 63 1.86 3.87 37.97
C GLN A 63 1.09 3.12 36.87
N TRP A 64 1.47 1.87 36.62
CA TRP A 64 0.78 0.93 35.71
C TRP A 64 -0.65 0.55 36.19
N ASN A 65 -1.19 1.26 37.18
CA ASN A 65 -2.44 0.93 37.85
C ASN A 65 -3.68 1.42 37.07
N ASP A 66 -3.51 2.21 36.01
CA ASP A 66 -4.62 2.66 35.13
C ASP A 66 -4.78 1.80 33.86
N VAL A 67 -4.06 0.67 33.76
CA VAL A 67 -4.45 -0.38 32.82
C VAL A 67 -5.67 -1.06 33.44
N GLU A 68 -6.85 -0.54 33.13
CA GLU A 68 -8.12 -1.24 33.36
C GLU A 68 -7.92 -2.72 33.01
N GLU A 69 -8.08 -3.58 34.02
CA GLU A 69 -8.08 -5.03 33.83
C GLU A 69 -9.03 -5.35 32.66
N PRO A 70 -8.64 -6.23 31.71
CA PRO A 70 -9.53 -6.59 30.62
C PRO A 70 -10.84 -7.09 31.22
N GLU A 71 -11.95 -6.41 30.88
CA GLU A 71 -13.29 -6.79 31.29
C GLU A 71 -13.47 -8.31 31.19
N PRO A 72 -14.16 -8.93 32.17
CA PRO A 72 -14.31 -10.38 32.25
C PRO A 72 -14.84 -10.91 30.91
N THR A 73 -14.20 -11.97 30.42
CA THR A 73 -14.32 -12.57 29.09
C THR A 73 -15.76 -12.75 28.59
N ILE A 74 -16.37 -11.68 28.10
CA ILE A 74 -17.50 -11.74 27.17
C ILE A 74 -16.87 -12.18 25.86
N PHE A 75 -17.25 -13.35 25.35
CA PHE A 75 -16.80 -13.78 24.02
C PHE A 75 -16.98 -12.64 23.03
N PRO A 76 -15.91 -12.20 22.34
CA PRO A 76 -15.98 -11.01 21.49
C PRO A 76 -17.07 -11.20 20.44
N VAL A 77 -18.11 -10.37 20.50
CA VAL A 77 -19.22 -10.41 19.55
C VAL A 77 -18.79 -9.71 18.28
N TYR A 78 -18.82 -10.43 17.16
CA TYR A 78 -18.48 -9.88 15.85
C TYR A 78 -19.77 -9.49 15.11
N PRO A 79 -20.11 -8.19 14.99
CA PRO A 79 -21.36 -7.76 14.38
C PRO A 79 -21.34 -7.96 12.87
N VAL A 80 -22.49 -8.36 12.32
CA VAL A 80 -22.67 -8.59 10.88
C VAL A 80 -23.18 -7.30 10.23
N GLU A 81 -22.29 -6.33 10.07
CA GLU A 81 -22.60 -5.01 9.49
C GLU A 81 -22.50 -5.04 7.95
N ARG A 82 -23.52 -5.56 7.28
CA ARG A 82 -23.52 -5.70 5.81
C ARG A 82 -23.41 -4.36 5.10
N TYR A 83 -24.10 -3.33 5.58
CA TYR A 83 -24.09 -1.99 4.98
C TYR A 83 -22.68 -1.37 4.94
N LYS A 84 -21.89 -1.54 6.02
CA LYS A 84 -20.49 -1.11 6.07
C LYS A 84 -19.64 -1.85 5.04
N THR A 85 -19.94 -3.13 4.78
CA THR A 85 -19.21 -3.89 3.76
C THR A 85 -19.57 -3.41 2.34
N VAL A 86 -20.84 -3.13 2.08
CA VAL A 86 -21.30 -2.58 0.79
C VAL A 86 -20.66 -1.21 0.54
N LEU A 87 -20.64 -0.33 1.55
CA LEU A 87 -19.99 0.97 1.44
C LEU A 87 -18.49 0.85 1.15
N ALA A 88 -17.78 -0.06 1.82
CA ALA A 88 -16.37 -0.33 1.55
C ALA A 88 -16.14 -0.86 0.11
N PHE A 89 -17.05 -1.70 -0.39
CA PHE A 89 -17.01 -2.16 -1.77
C PHE A 89 -17.24 -1.02 -2.77
N CYS A 90 -18.23 -0.15 -2.52
CA CYS A 90 -18.45 1.05 -3.34
C CYS A 90 -17.22 1.95 -3.35
N LEU A 91 -16.58 2.16 -2.20
CA LEU A 91 -15.36 2.95 -2.11
C LEU A 91 -14.21 2.34 -2.92
N MET A 92 -13.99 1.03 -2.80
CA MET A 92 -13.00 0.31 -3.60
C MET A 92 -13.30 0.46 -5.10
N PHE A 93 -14.57 0.27 -5.50
CA PHE A 93 -15.00 0.44 -6.88
C PHE A 93 -14.72 1.87 -7.40
N CYS A 94 -15.08 2.91 -6.63
CA CYS A 94 -14.78 4.30 -7.00
C CYS A 94 -13.28 4.55 -7.14
N CYS A 95 -12.45 4.00 -6.26
CA CYS A 95 -10.99 4.15 -6.35
C CYS A 95 -10.40 3.41 -7.57
N THR A 96 -10.93 2.23 -7.90
CA THR A 96 -10.57 1.51 -9.13
C THR A 96 -11.01 2.29 -10.37
N CYS A 97 -12.21 2.87 -10.36
CA CYS A 97 -12.70 3.75 -11.43
C CYS A 97 -11.77 4.95 -11.63
N PHE A 98 -11.36 5.58 -10.54
CA PHE A 98 -10.40 6.68 -10.56
C PHE A 98 -9.05 6.24 -11.17
N ASN A 99 -8.54 5.06 -10.82
CA ASN A 99 -7.30 4.52 -11.41
C ASN A 99 -7.43 4.32 -12.93
N GLY A 100 -8.53 3.68 -13.37
CA GLY A 100 -8.76 3.45 -14.79
C GLY A 100 -8.94 4.76 -15.58
N ALA A 101 -9.60 5.75 -14.98
CA ALA A 101 -9.74 7.09 -15.57
C ALA A 101 -8.39 7.78 -15.71
N VAL A 102 -7.58 7.80 -14.65
CA VAL A 102 -6.22 8.36 -14.69
C VAL A 102 -5.36 7.66 -15.73
N ALA A 103 -5.37 6.32 -15.78
CA ALA A 103 -4.62 5.55 -16.78
C ALA A 103 -5.09 5.85 -18.22
N ALA A 104 -6.39 6.04 -18.44
CA ALA A 104 -6.95 6.39 -19.74
C ALA A 104 -6.54 7.78 -20.22
N LEU A 105 -6.46 8.75 -19.32
CA LEU A 105 -6.01 10.11 -19.62
C LEU A 105 -4.50 10.16 -19.88
N ILE A 106 -3.72 9.47 -19.06
CA ILE A 106 -2.26 9.45 -19.16
C ILE A 106 -1.77 8.70 -20.41
N THR A 107 -2.58 7.77 -20.94
CA THR A 107 -2.22 6.98 -22.12
C THR A 107 -1.78 7.83 -23.32
N ASP A 108 -2.37 9.01 -23.47
CA ASP A 108 -2.09 9.93 -24.57
C ASP A 108 -0.85 10.81 -24.28
N LEU A 109 -0.42 10.91 -23.01
CA LEU A 109 0.67 11.76 -22.54
C LEU A 109 2.00 11.02 -22.36
N VAL A 110 1.97 9.69 -22.31
CA VAL A 110 3.14 8.89 -21.93
C VAL A 110 4.20 8.84 -23.03
N PRO A 111 5.47 9.17 -22.69
CA PRO A 111 6.58 9.01 -23.62
C PRO A 111 6.80 7.54 -23.97
N ARG A 112 7.18 7.27 -25.21
CA ARG A 112 7.35 5.89 -25.73
C ARG A 112 8.81 5.41 -25.69
N THR A 113 9.72 6.24 -25.22
CA THR A 113 11.15 5.91 -25.06
C THR A 113 11.42 5.34 -23.67
N PRO A 114 11.80 4.06 -23.53
CA PRO A 114 11.94 3.40 -22.23
C PRO A 114 13.12 3.94 -21.43
N MET A 115 12.98 3.92 -20.10
CA MET A 115 14.07 4.19 -19.17
C MET A 115 14.93 2.94 -18.95
N PRO A 116 16.22 3.09 -18.58
CA PRO A 116 17.07 1.94 -18.30
C PRO A 116 16.63 1.24 -17.01
N ASP A 117 16.45 -0.09 -17.09
CA ASP A 117 16.20 -0.97 -15.95
C ASP A 117 17.32 -2.03 -15.89
N VAL A 118 17.80 -2.35 -14.69
CA VAL A 118 18.87 -3.31 -14.48
C VAL A 118 18.47 -4.70 -14.97
N VAL A 119 17.25 -5.15 -14.69
CA VAL A 119 16.80 -6.50 -15.06
C VAL A 119 16.65 -6.63 -16.57
N PHE A 120 16.24 -5.56 -17.26
CA PHE A 120 16.07 -5.57 -18.71
C PHE A 120 17.39 -5.67 -19.48
N LYS A 121 18.54 -5.40 -18.84
CA LYS A 121 19.86 -5.66 -19.42
C LYS A 121 20.20 -7.14 -19.49
N PHE A 122 19.70 -7.93 -18.55
CA PHE A 122 20.01 -9.36 -18.44
C PHE A 122 18.93 -10.25 -19.04
N VAL A 123 17.67 -9.84 -18.97
CA VAL A 123 16.52 -10.66 -19.40
C VAL A 123 15.86 -10.04 -20.63
N PRO A 124 15.82 -10.76 -21.78
CA PRO A 124 15.09 -10.31 -22.95
C PRO A 124 13.58 -10.37 -22.72
N GLU A 125 12.85 -9.44 -23.35
CA GLU A 125 11.38 -9.33 -23.25
C GLU A 125 10.67 -10.65 -23.61
N GLN A 126 9.93 -11.22 -22.66
CA GLN A 126 9.18 -12.46 -22.85
C GLN A 126 7.68 -12.17 -23.02
N LYS A 127 7.18 -12.27 -24.26
CA LYS A 127 5.78 -11.94 -24.58
C LYS A 127 4.76 -12.86 -23.89
N TRP A 128 5.07 -14.15 -23.78
CA TRP A 128 4.19 -15.14 -23.14
C TRP A 128 4.01 -14.90 -21.65
N ALA A 129 4.99 -14.26 -21.00
CA ALA A 129 4.97 -14.03 -19.55
C ALA A 129 3.84 -13.08 -19.13
N TRP A 130 3.36 -12.22 -20.03
CA TRP A 130 2.22 -11.35 -19.77
C TRP A 130 0.91 -12.12 -19.56
N GLN A 131 0.57 -13.05 -20.46
CA GLN A 131 -0.64 -13.85 -20.30
C GLN A 131 -0.58 -14.70 -19.03
N VAL A 132 0.61 -15.18 -18.67
CA VAL A 132 0.83 -15.93 -17.43
C VAL A 132 0.66 -15.03 -16.20
N SER A 133 1.21 -13.81 -16.19
CA SER A 133 1.07 -12.89 -15.05
C SER A 133 -0.40 -12.53 -14.77
N ASP A 134 -1.18 -12.26 -15.81
CA ASP A 134 -2.60 -11.92 -15.70
C ASP A 134 -3.39 -13.14 -15.19
N THR A 135 -3.10 -14.33 -15.74
CA THR A 135 -3.73 -15.58 -15.31
C THR A 135 -3.44 -15.90 -13.85
N LEU A 136 -2.20 -15.72 -13.39
CA LEU A 136 -1.83 -15.94 -11.98
C LEU A 136 -2.52 -14.96 -11.05
N THR A 137 -2.60 -13.68 -11.44
CA THR A 137 -3.30 -12.63 -10.68
C THR A 137 -4.79 -12.95 -10.56
N MET A 138 -5.43 -13.35 -11.67
CA MET A 138 -6.82 -13.78 -11.70
C MET A 138 -7.06 -15.01 -10.83
N LEU A 139 -6.22 -16.05 -10.95
CA LEU A 139 -6.35 -17.30 -10.20
C LEU A 139 -6.22 -17.07 -8.69
N LEU A 140 -5.25 -16.26 -8.25
CA LEU A 140 -5.06 -15.95 -6.84
C LEU A 140 -6.24 -15.11 -6.30
N SER A 141 -6.71 -14.13 -7.07
CA SER A 141 -7.88 -13.31 -6.71
C SER A 141 -9.14 -14.15 -6.57
N LEU A 142 -9.40 -15.07 -7.50
CA LEU A 142 -10.52 -16.00 -7.44
C LEU A 142 -10.43 -16.92 -6.21
N THR A 143 -9.23 -17.44 -5.93
CA THR A 143 -8.97 -18.26 -4.75
C THR A 143 -9.30 -17.50 -3.47
N HIS A 144 -8.94 -16.23 -3.39
CA HIS A 144 -9.26 -15.39 -2.25
C HIS A 144 -10.75 -15.08 -2.10
N ILE A 145 -11.47 -14.80 -3.20
CA ILE A 145 -12.92 -14.66 -3.17
C ILE A 145 -13.55 -15.93 -2.57
N ILE A 146 -13.09 -17.11 -2.99
CA ILE A 146 -13.55 -18.39 -2.43
C ILE A 146 -13.26 -18.45 -0.92
N VAL A 147 -12.03 -18.12 -0.49
CA VAL A 147 -11.64 -18.09 0.93
C VAL A 147 -12.52 -17.14 1.74
N VAL A 148 -12.80 -15.93 1.23
CA VAL A 148 -13.67 -14.95 1.87
C VAL A 148 -15.08 -15.53 2.02
N LEU A 149 -15.64 -16.15 0.97
CA LEU A 149 -16.99 -16.72 1.01
C LEU A 149 -17.14 -17.86 2.03
N ILE A 150 -16.09 -18.66 2.22
CA ILE A 150 -16.06 -19.76 3.20
C ILE A 150 -15.56 -19.33 4.58
N HIS A 151 -15.27 -18.05 4.84
CA HIS A 151 -14.81 -17.60 6.15
C HIS A 151 -16.00 -17.31 7.06
N LYS A 152 -15.95 -17.73 8.34
CA LYS A 152 -17.03 -17.48 9.32
C LYS A 152 -17.40 -16.00 9.43
N HIS A 153 -16.39 -15.15 9.45
CA HIS A 153 -16.53 -13.69 9.54
C HIS A 153 -16.34 -12.99 8.18
N ARG A 154 -16.87 -13.58 7.09
CA ARG A 154 -16.72 -13.11 5.70
C ARG A 154 -16.96 -11.62 5.48
N TRP A 155 -17.95 -11.02 6.12
CA TRP A 155 -18.27 -9.60 5.97
C TRP A 155 -17.16 -8.70 6.50
N ILE A 156 -16.62 -9.00 7.67
CA ILE A 156 -15.49 -8.25 8.26
C ILE A 156 -14.23 -8.45 7.40
N MET A 157 -13.94 -9.69 6.99
CA MET A 157 -12.79 -9.98 6.12
C MET A 157 -12.88 -9.24 4.78
N ALA A 158 -14.04 -9.29 4.12
CA ALA A 158 -14.29 -8.58 2.86
C ALA A 158 -14.18 -7.06 3.03
N ARG A 159 -14.76 -6.51 4.10
CA ARG A 159 -14.68 -5.08 4.41
C ARG A 159 -13.23 -4.63 4.58
N ARG A 160 -12.43 -5.33 5.40
CA ARG A 160 -11.01 -5.01 5.61
C ARG A 160 -10.21 -5.06 4.31
N PHE A 161 -10.44 -6.10 3.51
CA PHE A 161 -9.80 -6.21 2.19
C PHE A 161 -10.18 -5.03 1.29
N CYS A 162 -11.47 -4.70 1.14
CA CYS A 162 -11.93 -3.59 0.31
C CYS A 162 -11.38 -2.25 0.77
N LEU A 163 -11.27 -2.01 2.09
CA LEU A 163 -10.70 -0.76 2.62
C LEU A 163 -9.20 -0.65 2.35
N ILE A 164 -8.44 -1.71 2.58
CA ILE A 164 -7.01 -1.67 2.28
C ILE A 164 -6.81 -1.48 0.77
N SER A 165 -7.53 -2.23 -0.06
CA SER A 165 -7.50 -2.08 -1.53
C SER A 165 -7.85 -0.65 -1.94
N SER A 166 -8.93 -0.06 -1.42
CA SER A 166 -9.37 1.28 -1.83
C SER A 166 -8.32 2.34 -1.55
N GLN A 167 -7.69 2.28 -0.37
CA GLN A 167 -6.66 3.22 0.05
C GLN A 167 -5.38 3.09 -0.79
N LEU A 168 -4.95 1.87 -1.06
CA LEU A 168 -3.78 1.62 -1.92
C LEU A 168 -4.04 2.03 -3.37
N TYR A 169 -5.23 1.75 -3.91
CA TYR A 169 -5.62 2.21 -5.24
C TYR A 169 -5.73 3.73 -5.30
N LEU A 170 -6.30 4.39 -4.30
CA LEU A 170 -6.36 5.85 -4.28
C LEU A 170 -4.95 6.46 -4.34
N LEU A 171 -4.02 5.96 -3.53
CA LEU A 171 -2.61 6.37 -3.56
C LEU A 171 -2.00 6.17 -4.96
N ARG A 172 -2.21 4.99 -5.56
CA ARG A 172 -1.76 4.69 -6.92
C ARG A 172 -2.30 5.66 -7.97
N GLY A 173 -3.61 5.92 -7.94
CA GLY A 173 -4.24 6.85 -8.86
C GLY A 173 -3.67 8.27 -8.73
N VAL A 174 -3.42 8.74 -7.51
CA VAL A 174 -2.79 10.05 -7.26
C VAL A 174 -1.34 10.05 -7.78
N CYS A 175 -0.54 9.02 -7.47
CA CYS A 175 0.83 8.91 -7.94
C CYS A 175 0.92 8.93 -9.47
N MET A 176 0.12 8.12 -10.16
CA MET A 176 0.07 8.10 -11.62
C MET A 176 -0.36 9.47 -12.17
N GLY A 177 -1.39 10.09 -11.57
CA GLY A 177 -1.90 11.39 -11.98
C GLY A 177 -0.86 12.52 -11.88
N VAL A 178 0.04 12.45 -10.90
CA VAL A 178 1.11 13.45 -10.70
C VAL A 178 2.35 13.12 -11.53
N THR A 179 2.68 11.84 -11.71
CA THR A 179 3.90 11.43 -12.43
C THR A 179 3.65 10.14 -13.20
N TRP A 180 3.96 10.18 -14.49
CA TRP A 180 3.86 9.03 -15.39
C TRP A 180 5.24 8.64 -15.93
N MET A 181 5.45 7.33 -16.11
CA MET A 181 6.69 6.77 -16.62
C MET A 181 6.52 6.28 -18.06
N ALA A 182 7.62 6.24 -18.81
CA ALA A 182 7.62 5.75 -20.18
C ALA A 182 7.38 4.24 -20.26
N VAL A 183 6.78 3.75 -21.35
CA VAL A 183 6.53 2.30 -21.54
C VAL A 183 7.84 1.51 -21.59
N PRO A 184 8.04 0.46 -20.75
CA PRO A 184 9.32 -0.25 -20.66
C PRO A 184 9.62 -1.19 -21.84
N GLY A 185 8.62 -1.95 -22.29
CA GLY A 185 8.74 -2.92 -23.37
C GLY A 185 8.43 -2.33 -24.75
N LYS A 186 9.20 -2.69 -25.79
CA LYS A 186 8.91 -2.28 -27.17
C LYS A 186 7.63 -2.95 -27.68
N TYR A 187 7.40 -4.20 -27.27
CA TYR A 187 6.18 -4.92 -27.62
C TYR A 187 4.95 -4.24 -27.02
N HIS A 188 5.00 -3.87 -25.74
CA HIS A 188 3.92 -3.14 -25.08
C HIS A 188 3.72 -1.74 -25.67
N ALA A 189 4.81 -1.02 -25.99
CA ALA A 189 4.74 0.30 -26.62
C ALA A 189 4.02 0.27 -27.99
N SER A 190 4.15 -0.82 -28.75
CA SER A 190 3.49 -1.01 -30.05
C SER A 190 1.99 -1.33 -29.94
N ARG A 191 1.53 -1.75 -28.77
CA ARG A 191 0.14 -2.15 -28.49
C ARG A 191 -0.64 -1.12 -27.72
N CYS A 192 -0.04 0.02 -27.42
CA CYS A 192 -0.77 1.10 -26.78
C CYS A 192 -1.90 1.60 -27.68
N VAL A 193 -3.03 1.90 -27.06
CA VAL A 193 -4.14 2.56 -27.75
C VAL A 193 -3.65 3.86 -28.38
N GLN A 194 -4.10 4.16 -29.60
CA GLN A 194 -3.78 5.40 -30.30
C GLN A 194 -4.34 6.63 -29.58
N PRO A 195 -3.71 7.81 -29.65
CA PRO A 195 -4.23 9.03 -29.02
C PRO A 195 -5.66 9.34 -29.47
N ALA A 196 -6.52 9.77 -28.54
CA ALA A 196 -7.89 10.12 -28.90
C ALA A 196 -7.92 11.36 -29.81
N SER A 197 -8.83 11.39 -30.79
CA SER A 197 -9.06 12.59 -31.60
C SER A 197 -9.67 13.70 -30.73
N ILE A 198 -9.38 14.96 -31.05
CA ILE A 198 -9.85 16.12 -30.27
C ILE A 198 -11.40 16.19 -30.24
N GLU A 199 -12.05 15.81 -31.35
CA GLU A 199 -13.50 15.87 -31.51
C GLU A 199 -14.25 14.81 -30.70
N GLU A 200 -13.66 13.62 -30.49
CA GLU A 200 -14.27 12.48 -29.79
C GLU A 200 -13.51 12.10 -28.50
N TYR A 201 -12.81 13.07 -27.91
CA TYR A 201 -11.91 12.82 -26.78
C TYR A 201 -12.64 12.14 -25.60
N TRP A 202 -13.73 12.75 -25.12
CA TRP A 202 -14.44 12.27 -23.94
C TRP A 202 -15.19 10.95 -24.18
N SER A 203 -15.79 10.75 -25.35
CA SER A 203 -16.43 9.48 -25.70
C SER A 203 -15.39 8.35 -25.74
N THR A 204 -14.22 8.60 -26.34
CA THR A 204 -13.11 7.65 -26.38
C THR A 204 -12.60 7.32 -24.99
N VAL A 205 -12.39 8.31 -24.13
CA VAL A 205 -11.97 8.11 -22.74
C VAL A 205 -12.99 7.27 -21.97
N ILE A 206 -14.28 7.56 -22.08
CA ILE A 206 -15.35 6.79 -21.41
C ILE A 206 -15.36 5.33 -21.89
N ILE A 207 -15.16 5.08 -23.18
CA ILE A 207 -15.06 3.73 -23.73
C ILE A 207 -13.82 3.00 -23.18
N ARG A 208 -12.68 3.68 -23.07
CA ARG A 208 -11.46 3.10 -22.48
C ARG A 208 -11.65 2.75 -21.01
N VAL A 209 -12.23 3.65 -20.24
CA VAL A 209 -12.52 3.43 -18.81
C VAL A 209 -13.51 2.27 -18.64
N SER A 210 -14.57 2.23 -19.45
CA SER A 210 -15.56 1.15 -19.36
C SER A 210 -14.96 -0.22 -19.72
N ARG A 211 -14.10 -0.29 -20.76
CA ARG A 211 -13.34 -1.50 -21.09
C ARG A 211 -12.39 -1.92 -19.95
N PHE A 212 -11.69 -0.97 -19.33
CA PHE A 212 -10.84 -1.26 -18.17
C PHE A 212 -11.67 -1.82 -16.98
N MET A 213 -12.85 -1.25 -16.72
CA MET A 213 -13.72 -1.74 -15.64
C MET A 213 -14.26 -3.14 -15.93
N LEU A 214 -14.70 -3.40 -17.17
CA LEU A 214 -15.23 -4.70 -17.58
C LEU A 214 -14.15 -5.80 -17.55
N SER A 215 -12.91 -5.43 -17.85
CA SER A 215 -11.76 -6.33 -17.78
C SER A 215 -11.17 -6.47 -16.38
N LEU A 216 -11.71 -5.76 -15.37
CA LEU A 216 -11.20 -5.74 -13.99
C LEU A 216 -9.70 -5.38 -13.90
N GLY A 217 -9.20 -4.60 -14.85
CA GLY A 217 -7.78 -4.23 -14.95
C GLY A 217 -6.85 -5.31 -15.52
N LEU A 218 -7.38 -6.46 -15.98
CA LEU A 218 -6.62 -7.49 -16.68
C LEU A 218 -6.58 -7.17 -18.18
N SER A 219 -5.42 -7.29 -18.81
CA SER A 219 -5.28 -6.91 -20.24
C SER A 219 -5.21 -8.14 -21.17
N ALA A 220 -4.89 -9.33 -20.64
CA ALA A 220 -4.87 -10.59 -21.37
C ALA A 220 -6.29 -11.15 -21.57
N GLY A 221 -7.04 -10.65 -22.56
CA GLY A 221 -8.33 -11.23 -22.94
C GLY A 221 -9.29 -10.34 -23.72
N THR A 222 -8.99 -9.05 -23.89
CA THR A 222 -9.80 -8.14 -24.72
C THR A 222 -9.48 -8.33 -26.20
N GLU A 223 -10.51 -8.62 -27.01
CA GLU A 223 -10.42 -8.60 -28.48
C GLU A 223 -9.90 -7.24 -28.94
N GLY A 224 -8.73 -7.23 -29.59
CA GLY A 224 -8.09 -6.03 -30.11
C GLY A 224 -6.63 -5.81 -29.70
N ASP A 225 -6.10 -6.53 -28.69
CA ASP A 225 -4.69 -6.43 -28.25
C ASP A 225 -4.20 -5.03 -27.84
N GLU A 226 -5.06 -4.01 -27.86
CA GLU A 226 -4.75 -2.64 -27.47
C GLU A 226 -4.79 -2.46 -25.95
N ILE A 227 -3.71 -1.91 -25.39
CA ILE A 227 -3.52 -1.71 -23.95
C ILE A 227 -3.48 -0.23 -23.57
N LEU A 228 -3.86 0.07 -22.33
CA LEU A 228 -3.73 1.41 -21.73
C LEU A 228 -2.29 1.64 -21.28
N CYS A 229 -1.55 2.45 -22.03
CA CYS A 229 -0.12 2.69 -21.79
C CYS A 229 0.11 3.89 -20.90
N GLY A 230 0.19 3.67 -19.60
CA GLY A 230 0.43 4.73 -18.62
C GLY A 230 0.24 4.27 -17.19
N ASP A 231 -0.28 3.06 -17.04
CA ASP A 231 -0.32 2.31 -15.80
C ASP A 231 1.05 1.70 -15.47
N LEU A 232 2.05 2.55 -15.18
CA LEU A 232 3.45 2.13 -15.03
C LEU A 232 4.08 2.54 -13.71
N LEU A 233 3.39 3.34 -12.89
CA LEU A 233 3.84 3.76 -11.57
C LEU A 233 2.90 3.19 -10.51
N TYR A 234 3.46 2.42 -9.59
CA TYR A 234 2.80 1.61 -8.59
C TYR A 234 1.93 0.47 -9.18
N SER A 235 2.54 -0.69 -9.45
CA SER A 235 1.94 -1.85 -10.14
C SER A 235 0.71 -2.42 -9.44
N GLY A 236 -0.45 -2.36 -10.11
CA GLY A 236 -1.73 -2.89 -9.60
C GLY A 236 -1.78 -4.41 -9.52
N HIS A 237 -1.17 -5.12 -10.48
CA HIS A 237 -1.05 -6.58 -10.43
C HIS A 237 -0.28 -7.04 -9.19
N THR A 238 0.87 -6.41 -8.93
CA THR A 238 1.70 -6.71 -7.75
C THR A 238 0.94 -6.38 -6.45
N LEU A 239 0.28 -5.22 -6.39
CA LEU A 239 -0.58 -4.82 -5.27
C LEU A 239 -1.62 -5.91 -4.97
N MET A 240 -2.37 -6.36 -5.99
CA MET A 240 -3.41 -7.38 -5.81
C MET A 240 -2.83 -8.72 -5.39
N LEU A 241 -1.74 -9.18 -6.02
CA LEU A 241 -1.09 -10.45 -5.67
C LEU A 241 -0.67 -10.46 -4.18
N VAL A 242 0.05 -9.41 -3.76
CA VAL A 242 0.59 -9.29 -2.39
C VAL A 242 -0.53 -9.13 -1.37
N LEU A 243 -1.50 -8.25 -1.61
CA LEU A 243 -2.63 -8.04 -0.71
C LEU A 243 -3.48 -9.30 -0.54
N THR A 244 -3.69 -10.02 -1.65
CA THR A 244 -4.44 -11.27 -1.66
C THR A 244 -3.71 -12.36 -0.89
N TRP A 245 -2.41 -12.51 -1.10
CA TRP A 245 -1.57 -13.45 -0.35
C TRP A 245 -1.61 -13.17 1.16
N TYR A 246 -1.37 -11.92 1.58
CA TYR A 246 -1.42 -11.58 3.00
C TYR A 246 -2.81 -11.79 3.60
N SER A 247 -3.87 -11.45 2.87
CA SER A 247 -5.24 -11.68 3.32
C SER A 247 -5.54 -13.18 3.51
N ILE A 248 -5.04 -14.06 2.64
CA ILE A 248 -5.15 -15.52 2.82
C ILE A 248 -4.33 -15.95 4.05
N ASP A 249 -3.09 -15.47 4.17
CA ASP A 249 -2.16 -15.89 5.22
C ASP A 249 -2.67 -15.60 6.65
N ILE A 250 -3.31 -14.45 6.83
CA ILE A 250 -3.77 -13.99 8.14
C ILE A 250 -5.08 -14.65 8.59
N HIS A 251 -5.97 -15.02 7.66
CA HIS A 251 -7.34 -15.47 7.93
C HIS A 251 -7.51 -17.00 7.87
N VAL A 252 -6.65 -17.69 7.13
CA VAL A 252 -6.77 -19.15 6.93
C VAL A 252 -6.09 -19.94 8.07
N PRO A 253 -6.65 -21.09 8.50
CA PRO A 253 -6.06 -21.97 9.52
C PRO A 253 -4.61 -22.38 9.21
N LEU A 254 -3.75 -22.39 10.23
CA LEU A 254 -2.30 -22.63 10.05
C LEU A 254 -1.93 -24.07 9.70
N LYS A 255 -2.58 -25.06 10.34
CA LYS A 255 -2.13 -26.47 10.31
C LYS A 255 -2.46 -27.17 9.00
N LYS A 256 -3.76 -27.30 8.66
CA LYS A 256 -4.21 -28.06 7.48
C LYS A 256 -4.11 -27.28 6.17
N CYS A 257 -4.20 -25.96 6.21
CA CYS A 257 -4.18 -25.11 5.03
C CYS A 257 -2.80 -24.47 4.76
N ARG A 258 -1.72 -25.02 5.34
CA ARG A 258 -0.35 -24.66 4.98
C ARG A 258 -0.04 -24.75 3.47
N PRO A 259 -0.47 -25.79 2.71
CA PRO A 259 -0.19 -25.85 1.27
C PRO A 259 -0.85 -24.71 0.49
N LEU A 260 -2.07 -24.31 0.86
CA LEU A 260 -2.75 -23.18 0.22
C LEU A 260 -2.00 -21.86 0.45
N ARG A 261 -1.52 -21.62 1.67
CA ARG A 261 -0.73 -20.43 2.02
C ARG A 261 0.60 -20.40 1.28
N LEU A 262 1.28 -21.55 1.19
CA LEU A 262 2.53 -21.67 0.44
C LEU A 262 2.29 -21.46 -1.06
N ALA A 263 1.23 -22.05 -1.62
CA ALA A 263 0.87 -21.84 -3.01
C ALA A 263 0.57 -20.36 -3.31
N ALA A 264 -0.17 -19.66 -2.44
CA ALA A 264 -0.43 -18.22 -2.58
C ALA A 264 0.87 -17.39 -2.57
N CYS A 265 1.81 -17.73 -1.68
CA CYS A 265 3.15 -17.14 -1.65
C CYS A 265 3.91 -17.37 -2.97
N MET A 266 3.99 -18.63 -3.42
CA MET A 266 4.69 -19.00 -4.65
C MET A 266 4.09 -18.32 -5.89
N VAL A 267 2.76 -18.27 -5.99
CA VAL A 267 2.04 -17.58 -7.08
C VAL A 267 2.36 -16.08 -7.08
N THR A 268 2.43 -15.45 -5.89
CA THR A 268 2.75 -14.02 -5.76
C THR A 268 4.15 -13.72 -6.28
N PHE A 269 5.18 -14.43 -5.79
CA PHE A 269 6.56 -14.20 -6.23
C PHE A 269 6.76 -14.57 -7.71
N SER A 270 6.13 -15.65 -8.19
CA SER A 270 6.18 -16.02 -9.60
C SER A 270 5.51 -14.96 -10.48
N GLY A 271 4.35 -14.43 -10.06
CA GLY A 271 3.65 -13.35 -10.74
C GLY A 271 4.50 -12.08 -10.84
N MET A 272 5.14 -11.68 -9.74
CA MET A 272 6.07 -10.53 -9.73
C MET A 272 7.23 -10.71 -10.73
N ILE A 273 7.82 -11.90 -10.78
CA ILE A 273 8.89 -12.21 -11.74
C ILE A 273 8.37 -12.10 -13.18
N PHE A 274 7.21 -12.70 -13.48
CA PHE A 274 6.65 -12.66 -14.84
C PHE A 274 6.25 -11.26 -15.28
N ILE A 275 5.76 -10.41 -14.37
CA ILE A 275 5.46 -8.99 -14.62
C ILE A 275 6.72 -8.22 -15.08
N VAL A 276 7.87 -8.50 -14.47
CA VAL A 276 9.14 -7.88 -14.89
C VAL A 276 9.64 -8.49 -16.20
N MET A 277 9.53 -9.81 -16.38
CA MET A 277 10.00 -10.52 -17.58
C MET A 277 9.26 -10.10 -18.86
N CYS A 278 7.96 -9.83 -18.77
CA CYS A 278 7.20 -9.32 -19.91
C CYS A 278 7.47 -7.84 -20.21
N ARG A 279 8.18 -7.13 -19.33
CA ARG A 279 8.41 -5.68 -19.42
C ARG A 279 7.10 -4.90 -19.49
N MET A 280 6.09 -5.35 -18.73
CA MET A 280 4.89 -4.55 -18.48
C MET A 280 5.17 -3.44 -17.48
N HIS A 281 5.89 -3.76 -16.39
CA HIS A 281 6.28 -2.81 -15.37
C HIS A 281 7.80 -2.78 -15.19
N TYR A 282 8.33 -1.66 -14.74
CA TYR A 282 9.72 -1.57 -14.30
C TYR A 282 9.94 -2.39 -13.03
N THR A 283 11.17 -2.85 -12.80
CA THR A 283 11.53 -3.57 -11.59
C THR A 283 11.29 -2.71 -10.35
N VAL A 284 11.62 -1.42 -10.42
CA VAL A 284 11.38 -0.46 -9.33
C VAL A 284 9.90 -0.35 -8.98
N ASP A 285 9.04 -0.44 -9.97
CA ASP A 285 7.60 -0.34 -9.78
C ASP A 285 7.07 -1.57 -9.01
N VAL A 286 7.47 -2.77 -9.42
CA VAL A 286 7.12 -4.02 -8.73
C VAL A 286 7.64 -4.03 -7.28
N LEU A 287 8.85 -3.54 -7.04
CA LEU A 287 9.43 -3.45 -5.69
C LEU A 287 8.71 -2.43 -4.81
N LEU A 288 8.44 -1.23 -5.33
CA LEU A 288 7.66 -0.21 -4.61
C LEU A 288 6.26 -0.73 -4.29
N ALA A 289 5.63 -1.42 -5.24
CA ALA A 289 4.31 -2.00 -5.03
C ALA A 289 4.30 -3.04 -3.92
N PHE A 290 5.29 -3.93 -3.91
CA PHE A 290 5.48 -4.91 -2.85
C PHE A 290 5.69 -4.24 -1.48
N MET A 291 6.60 -3.27 -1.39
CA MET A 291 6.96 -2.61 -0.14
C MET A 291 5.80 -1.79 0.43
N LEU A 292 5.17 -0.93 -0.39
CA LEU A 292 4.04 -0.10 0.05
C LEU A 292 2.87 -0.96 0.50
N THR A 293 2.50 -1.99 -0.27
CA THR A 293 1.40 -2.90 0.09
C THR A 293 1.69 -3.63 1.39
N THR A 294 2.94 -4.08 1.59
CA THR A 294 3.39 -4.75 2.82
C THR A 294 3.30 -3.83 4.03
N VAL A 295 3.94 -2.66 3.95
CA VAL A 295 3.95 -1.68 5.05
C VAL A 295 2.54 -1.26 5.40
N TYR A 296 1.71 -0.96 4.39
CA TYR A 296 0.33 -0.54 4.60
C TYR A 296 -0.52 -1.63 5.27
N PHE A 297 -0.40 -2.87 4.79
CA PHE A 297 -1.13 -3.99 5.34
C PHE A 297 -0.77 -4.20 6.80
N PHE A 298 0.52 -4.26 7.14
CA PHE A 298 0.94 -4.47 8.53
C PHE A 298 0.63 -3.26 9.42
N ALA A 299 0.75 -2.03 8.92
CA ALA A 299 0.32 -0.83 9.65
C ALA A 299 -1.17 -0.87 9.97
N TYR A 300 -2.02 -1.28 9.02
CA TYR A 300 -3.45 -1.46 9.23
C TYR A 300 -3.74 -2.46 10.36
N TYR A 301 -3.11 -3.64 10.34
CA TYR A 301 -3.32 -4.64 11.40
C TYR A 301 -2.69 -4.26 12.74
N ALA A 302 -1.55 -3.56 12.74
CA ALA A 302 -0.96 -2.99 13.96
C ALA A 302 -1.91 -1.96 14.58
N TYR A 303 -2.57 -1.13 13.76
CA TYR A 303 -3.60 -0.20 14.22
C TYR A 303 -4.76 -0.91 14.91
N LEU A 304 -5.28 -1.99 14.32
CA LEU A 304 -6.39 -2.76 14.90
C LEU A 304 -6.07 -3.39 16.25
N LEU A 305 -4.82 -3.81 16.47
CA LEU A 305 -4.40 -4.56 17.66
C LEU A 305 -3.84 -3.66 18.77
N ILE A 306 -3.08 -2.62 18.41
CA ILE A 306 -2.29 -1.82 19.35
C ILE A 306 -2.88 -0.41 19.48
N PHE A 307 -3.02 0.30 18.36
CA PHE A 307 -3.27 1.74 18.37
C PHE A 307 -4.74 2.14 18.61
N ARG A 308 -5.68 1.19 18.61
CA ARG A 308 -7.06 1.41 19.08
C ARG A 308 -7.19 1.49 20.61
N HIS A 309 -6.10 1.38 21.38
CA HIS A 309 -6.10 1.72 22.80
C HIS A 309 -6.17 3.24 22.99
N LYS A 310 -6.90 3.70 24.02
CA LYS A 310 -7.26 5.11 24.26
C LYS A 310 -6.05 6.04 24.25
N PHE A 311 -4.92 5.57 24.75
CA PHE A 311 -3.65 6.31 24.82
C PHE A 311 -3.08 6.70 23.44
N TRP A 312 -3.10 5.78 22.47
CA TRP A 312 -2.48 6.01 21.16
C TRP A 312 -3.44 6.53 20.08
N ARG A 313 -4.74 6.52 20.38
CA ARG A 313 -5.81 6.87 19.44
C ARG A 313 -5.67 8.32 18.92
N GLY A 314 -5.34 9.26 19.79
CA GLY A 314 -5.17 10.68 19.43
C GLY A 314 -4.02 10.89 18.43
N TYR A 315 -2.82 10.40 18.76
CA TYR A 315 -1.63 10.54 17.91
C TYR A 315 -1.76 9.82 16.57
N ALA A 316 -2.35 8.62 16.56
CA ALA A 316 -2.57 7.87 15.34
C ALA A 316 -3.51 8.61 14.38
N LEU A 317 -4.67 9.07 14.87
CA LEU A 317 -5.68 9.77 14.04
C LEU A 317 -5.16 11.09 13.44
N THR A 318 -4.24 11.79 14.12
CA THR A 318 -3.61 13.00 13.58
C THR A 318 -2.49 12.72 12.57
N ALA A 319 -1.84 11.57 12.64
CA ALA A 319 -0.66 11.26 11.81
C ALA A 319 -1.01 10.70 10.42
N PHE A 320 -2.20 10.12 10.24
CA PHE A 320 -2.54 9.41 9.01
C PHE A 320 -3.94 9.77 8.52
N TRP A 321 -4.01 10.49 7.40
CA TRP A 321 -5.24 11.07 6.84
C TRP A 321 -6.36 10.06 6.54
N LEU A 322 -6.02 8.78 6.39
CA LEU A 322 -6.97 7.71 6.12
C LEU A 322 -7.50 6.99 7.36
N LEU A 323 -6.93 7.23 8.55
CA LEU A 323 -7.34 6.54 9.78
C LEU A 323 -8.76 6.88 10.28
N PRO A 324 -9.30 8.10 10.10
CA PRO A 324 -10.70 8.37 10.45
C PRO A 324 -11.68 7.44 9.71
N LEU A 325 -11.38 7.13 8.45
CA LEU A 325 -12.17 6.19 7.66
C LEU A 325 -12.09 4.77 8.23
N VAL A 326 -10.87 4.31 8.55
CA VAL A 326 -10.64 2.98 9.15
C VAL A 326 -11.38 2.84 10.48
N GLU A 327 -11.39 3.90 11.28
CA GLU A 327 -12.07 3.94 12.57
C GLU A 327 -13.59 3.78 12.43
N TYR A 328 -14.23 4.52 11.53
CA TYR A 328 -15.66 4.37 11.26
C TYR A 328 -16.05 2.92 10.89
N PHE A 329 -15.25 2.27 10.04
CA PHE A 329 -15.54 0.91 9.62
C PHE A 329 -15.28 -0.14 10.69
N GLU A 330 -14.35 0.10 11.61
CA GLU A 330 -13.95 -0.88 12.62
C GLU A 330 -14.50 -0.58 14.02
N GLU A 331 -15.23 0.52 14.22
CA GLU A 331 -15.81 0.97 15.50
C GLU A 331 -16.42 -0.17 16.32
N ASN A 332 -17.32 -0.94 15.71
CA ASN A 332 -18.08 -2.01 16.37
C ASN A 332 -17.38 -3.37 16.37
N VAL A 333 -16.18 -3.48 15.81
CA VAL A 333 -15.41 -4.74 15.82
C VAL A 333 -14.55 -4.81 17.08
N PRO A 334 -14.57 -5.96 17.79
CA PRO A 334 -13.67 -6.21 18.90
C PRO A 334 -12.20 -5.97 18.53
N LYS A 335 -11.42 -5.44 19.48
CA LYS A 335 -9.98 -5.14 19.32
C LYS A 335 -9.10 -6.40 19.38
N THR A 336 -9.62 -7.52 18.90
CA THR A 336 -8.95 -8.82 18.93
C THR A 336 -8.68 -9.31 17.52
N LYS A 337 -7.67 -10.18 17.39
CA LYS A 337 -7.39 -10.87 16.14
C LYS A 337 -8.61 -11.70 15.73
N LEU A 338 -9.03 -11.59 14.47
CA LEU A 338 -10.15 -12.35 13.94
C LEU A 338 -9.82 -13.86 14.01
N PRO A 339 -10.72 -14.71 14.54
CA PRO A 339 -10.47 -16.13 14.64
C PRO A 339 -10.42 -16.74 13.23
N ARG A 340 -9.43 -17.60 13.02
CA ARG A 340 -9.16 -18.29 11.74
C ARG A 340 -10.08 -19.50 11.59
N VAL A 341 -11.38 -19.25 11.39
CA VAL A 341 -12.40 -20.31 11.32
C VAL A 341 -13.12 -20.22 9.98
N LEU A 342 -13.06 -21.32 9.23
CA LEU A 342 -13.78 -21.49 7.99
C LEU A 342 -15.16 -22.10 8.25
N GLU A 343 -16.18 -21.59 7.59
CA GLU A 343 -17.57 -22.05 7.67
C GLU A 343 -18.20 -22.04 6.29
N TRP A 344 -18.79 -23.17 5.90
CA TRP A 344 -19.53 -23.27 4.65
C TRP A 344 -20.87 -22.50 4.78
N PRO A 345 -21.15 -21.51 3.91
CA PRO A 345 -22.26 -20.58 4.11
C PRO A 345 -23.64 -21.14 3.76
N PHE A 346 -23.72 -22.29 3.09
CA PHE A 346 -24.98 -22.90 2.65
C PHE A 346 -25.27 -24.20 3.40
N ASP A 347 -26.53 -24.63 3.49
CA ASP A 347 -26.85 -25.91 4.15
C ASP A 347 -26.50 -27.14 3.31
N ARG A 348 -26.37 -26.96 2.00
CA ARG A 348 -25.98 -27.99 1.03
C ARG A 348 -24.87 -27.46 0.11
N PRO A 349 -24.04 -28.35 -0.45
CA PRO A 349 -23.96 -29.79 -0.20
C PRO A 349 -23.27 -30.14 1.14
N LYS A 350 -23.81 -31.14 1.86
CA LYS A 350 -23.29 -31.58 3.18
C LYS A 350 -21.83 -32.07 3.11
N ALA A 351 -21.40 -32.59 1.96
CA ALA A 351 -20.02 -33.03 1.73
C ALA A 351 -19.02 -31.87 1.86
N ILE A 352 -19.30 -30.72 1.24
CA ILE A 352 -18.44 -29.53 1.33
C ILE A 352 -18.45 -28.98 2.76
N LYS A 353 -19.61 -28.94 3.42
CA LYS A 353 -19.71 -28.53 4.84
C LYS A 353 -18.84 -29.40 5.75
N LYS A 354 -18.81 -30.73 5.53
CA LYS A 354 -17.96 -31.66 6.27
C LYS A 354 -16.48 -31.43 5.96
N PHE A 355 -16.12 -31.22 4.69
CA PHE A 355 -14.75 -30.92 4.26
C PHE A 355 -14.22 -29.63 4.89
N VAL A 356 -14.97 -28.52 4.82
CA VAL A 356 -14.58 -27.23 5.42
C VAL A 356 -14.38 -27.38 6.94
N LYS A 357 -15.25 -28.14 7.61
CA LYS A 357 -15.09 -28.41 9.04
C LYS A 357 -13.80 -29.20 9.36
N GLN A 358 -13.38 -30.11 8.48
CA GLN A 358 -12.10 -30.82 8.63
C GLN A 358 -10.88 -29.91 8.47
N LEU A 359 -10.99 -28.82 7.71
CA LEU A 359 -9.89 -27.86 7.54
C LEU A 359 -9.60 -27.02 8.80
N ASN A 360 -10.57 -26.91 9.70
CA ASN A 360 -10.40 -26.18 10.97
C ASN A 360 -9.70 -27.00 12.06
N ASN A 361 -9.74 -28.34 11.98
CA ASN A 361 -9.15 -29.28 12.95
C ASN A 361 -7.69 -29.61 12.61
#